data_AF-A0A7Y8IYC8-F1
#
_entry.id   AF-A0A7Y8IYC8-F1
#
_cell.length_a   1.000
_cell.length_b   1.000
_cell.length_c   1.000
_cell.angle_alpha   90.00
_cell.angle_beta   90.00
_cell.angle_gamma   90.00
#
_symmetry.space_group_name_H-M   'P 1'
#
loop_
_entity.id
_entity.type
_entity.pdbx_description
1 polymer ?
#
loop_
_entity_poly.entity_id
_entity_poly.type
_entity_poly.pdbx_seq_one_letter_code
_entity_poly.pdbx_strand_id
1 'polypeptide(L)'
;MIRRSMRRWFFILVGFILLFSWSECRGDNGEENQAIQTLPIGLGTSGGNIYDYSRRYCCSGTLGALVKNGSAYYILSNNHVLARSNLGEVGEEINQPGLIDYNCGVYQIVAHLSDFVPISFARGTMNVVDAAIAETDPSKVKEDGYILDIGQISTFTAPPTIGLGVQKSGRTTGHTLGTVAAIDVTVAVKYPSKCGSRRGKKATFINQILIGDAGFSSGGDSGSLVVTTEEIPRAVGLLFAGSETVTVCNPIDDVLNALGVSLVGLDSIAGGASEFSAKINANEIATAKNVKARHQNALFASHPTVCGVGVGRGKDGRAVIQVYAERDLYRIRRVIPHALDGVPVEVIETGEIVAY
;
A
#
# COMPACT_ATOMS: atom_id res chain seq x y z
N MET A 1 -85.47 4.51 1.15
CA MET A 1 -85.34 3.14 1.66
C MET A 1 -84.08 2.54 1.06
N ILE A 2 -83.23 2.01 1.92
CA ILE A 2 -81.81 1.59 1.80
C ILE A 2 -81.46 0.74 0.55
N ARG A 3 -80.33 1.04 -0.10
CA ARG A 3 -79.26 0.06 -0.40
C ARG A 3 -77.95 0.75 -0.80
N ARG A 4 -76.93 0.57 0.06
CA ARG A 4 -75.53 1.04 -0.08
C ARG A 4 -74.84 0.32 -1.25
N SER A 5 -74.18 1.09 -2.11
CA SER A 5 -73.16 0.61 -3.06
C SER A 5 -71.79 0.71 -2.40
N MET A 6 -71.15 -0.44 -2.19
CA MET A 6 -69.73 -0.56 -1.85
C MET A 6 -68.93 -0.52 -3.15
N ARG A 7 -68.08 0.49 -3.34
CA ARG A 7 -66.90 0.38 -4.21
C ARG A 7 -65.68 0.94 -3.51
N ARG A 8 -64.64 0.11 -3.56
CA ARG A 8 -63.39 0.14 -2.81
C ARG A 8 -62.57 1.39 -3.15
N TRP A 9 -62.07 2.06 -2.12
CA TRP A 9 -61.00 3.05 -2.25
C TRP A 9 -59.67 2.31 -2.43
N PHE A 10 -59.04 2.45 -3.60
CA PHE A 10 -57.63 2.15 -3.78
C PHE A 10 -56.85 3.39 -3.34
N PHE A 11 -56.22 3.34 -2.17
CA PHE A 11 -55.19 4.30 -1.81
C PHE A 11 -53.92 3.92 -2.56
N ILE A 12 -53.53 4.72 -3.55
CA ILE A 12 -52.19 4.68 -4.13
C ILE A 12 -51.27 5.38 -3.13
N LEU A 13 -50.57 4.59 -2.32
CA LEU A 13 -49.47 5.09 -1.50
C LEU A 13 -48.26 5.28 -2.43
N VAL A 14 -47.98 6.51 -2.84
CA VAL A 14 -46.73 6.85 -3.52
C VAL A 14 -45.63 6.86 -2.45
N GLY A 15 -45.06 5.68 -2.19
CA GLY A 15 -43.85 5.55 -1.41
C GLY A 15 -42.66 5.97 -2.26
N PHE A 16 -42.14 7.18 -2.02
CA PHE A 16 -40.80 7.56 -2.47
C PHE A 16 -39.80 6.68 -1.71
N ILE A 17 -39.38 5.57 -2.31
CA ILE A 17 -38.23 4.81 -1.85
C ILE A 17 -37.00 5.59 -2.33
N LEU A 18 -36.46 6.43 -1.44
CA LEU A 18 -35.07 6.87 -1.54
C LEU A 18 -34.21 5.61 -1.38
N LEU A 19 -33.81 5.01 -2.51
CA LEU A 19 -32.75 4.01 -2.56
C LEU A 19 -31.44 4.72 -2.24
N PHE A 20 -31.16 4.90 -0.95
CA PHE A 20 -29.79 5.08 -0.50
C PHE A 20 -29.09 3.73 -0.70
N SER A 21 -28.37 3.57 -1.81
CA SER A 21 -27.40 2.48 -1.92
C SER A 21 -26.24 2.79 -0.99
N TRP A 22 -26.33 2.30 0.24
CA TRP A 22 -25.13 2.08 1.04
C TRP A 22 -24.40 0.93 0.34
N SER A 23 -23.38 1.24 -0.47
CA SER A 23 -22.39 0.24 -0.84
C SER A 23 -21.63 -0.09 0.45
N GLU A 24 -22.05 -1.17 1.09
CA GLU A 24 -21.22 -1.83 2.10
C GLU A 24 -19.92 -2.22 1.39
N CYS A 25 -18.88 -1.45 1.67
CA CYS A 25 -17.52 -1.59 1.18
C CYS A 25 -16.94 -2.92 1.71
N ARG A 26 -17.38 -4.03 1.13
CA ARG A 26 -16.81 -5.36 1.36
C ARG A 26 -15.67 -5.53 0.39
N GLY A 27 -14.47 -5.65 0.92
CA GLY A 27 -13.32 -6.06 0.12
C GLY A 27 -13.60 -7.38 -0.61
N ASP A 28 -13.10 -7.49 -1.83
CA ASP A 28 -13.18 -8.69 -2.65
C ASP A 28 -11.91 -9.56 -2.48
N ASN A 29 -11.87 -10.73 -3.12
CA ASN A 29 -10.76 -11.68 -2.98
C ASN A 29 -9.75 -11.60 -4.15
N GLY A 30 -9.78 -10.56 -4.97
CA GLY A 30 -8.78 -10.28 -6.01
C GLY A 30 -8.96 -11.02 -7.34
N GLU A 31 -10.05 -11.79 -7.54
CA GLU A 31 -10.27 -12.54 -8.79
C GLU A 31 -10.35 -11.62 -10.02
N GLU A 32 -11.00 -10.46 -9.90
CA GLU A 32 -11.09 -9.48 -10.98
C GLU A 32 -9.74 -8.80 -11.24
N ASN A 33 -8.95 -8.57 -10.19
CA ASN A 33 -7.61 -8.00 -10.31
C ASN A 33 -6.64 -8.93 -11.05
N GLN A 34 -6.85 -10.25 -11.00
CA GLN A 34 -6.05 -11.25 -11.71
C GLN A 34 -6.52 -11.48 -13.15
N ALA A 35 -7.75 -11.10 -13.47
CA ALA A 35 -8.35 -11.37 -14.76
C ALA A 35 -7.67 -10.59 -15.91
N ILE A 36 -7.77 -11.15 -17.12
CA ILE A 36 -7.42 -10.44 -18.35
C ILE A 36 -8.33 -9.21 -18.48
N GLN A 37 -7.73 -8.03 -18.60
CA GLN A 37 -8.47 -6.79 -18.78
C GLN A 37 -8.57 -6.47 -20.27
N THR A 38 -9.74 -5.97 -20.70
CA THR A 38 -9.89 -5.38 -22.03
C THR A 38 -9.16 -4.05 -22.09
N LEU A 39 -8.43 -3.79 -23.16
CA LEU A 39 -7.77 -2.50 -23.36
C LEU A 39 -8.80 -1.38 -23.55
N PRO A 40 -8.57 -0.17 -22.99
CA PRO A 40 -7.50 0.15 -22.05
C PRO A 40 -7.73 -0.48 -20.67
N ILE A 41 -6.68 -1.07 -20.07
CA ILE A 41 -6.74 -1.70 -18.75
C ILE A 41 -6.98 -0.66 -17.64
N GLY A 42 -7.61 -1.09 -16.55
CA GLY A 42 -7.56 -0.38 -15.27
C GLY A 42 -6.31 -0.75 -14.46
N LEU A 43 -5.89 0.17 -13.59
CA LEU A 43 -4.83 -0.09 -12.60
C LEU A 43 -5.44 -0.70 -11.32
N GLY A 44 -4.60 -1.08 -10.35
CA GLY A 44 -4.98 -2.00 -9.28
C GLY A 44 -5.05 -3.46 -9.72
N THR A 45 -4.70 -3.76 -10.98
CA THR A 45 -4.73 -5.10 -11.57
C THR A 45 -3.35 -5.75 -11.56
N SER A 46 -3.31 -7.06 -11.77
CA SER A 46 -2.09 -7.85 -11.85
C SER A 46 -1.22 -7.42 -13.03
N GLY A 47 0.08 -7.33 -12.79
CA GLY A 47 1.07 -7.13 -13.83
C GLY A 47 2.48 -7.17 -13.28
N GLY A 48 3.45 -7.13 -14.19
CA GLY A 48 4.85 -7.14 -13.79
C GLY A 48 5.78 -7.27 -14.98
N ASN A 49 7.06 -7.32 -14.69
CA ASN A 49 8.08 -7.51 -15.70
C ASN A 49 8.07 -8.96 -16.25
N ILE A 50 8.05 -9.12 -17.56
CA ILE A 50 7.96 -10.46 -18.19
C ILE A 50 9.19 -11.35 -17.97
N TYR A 51 10.29 -10.79 -17.48
CA TYR A 51 11.51 -11.51 -17.13
C TYR A 51 11.59 -11.87 -15.65
N ASP A 52 10.58 -11.54 -14.82
CA ASP A 52 10.56 -11.91 -13.40
C ASP A 52 10.05 -13.34 -13.16
N TYR A 53 10.88 -14.30 -13.55
CA TYR A 53 10.61 -15.71 -13.32
C TYR A 53 11.88 -16.48 -12.99
N SER A 54 11.67 -17.69 -12.50
CA SER A 54 12.69 -18.71 -12.30
C SER A 54 12.21 -20.01 -12.92
N ARG A 55 13.04 -21.06 -12.87
CA ARG A 55 12.73 -22.38 -13.45
C ARG A 55 11.37 -22.96 -13.02
N ARG A 56 10.83 -22.58 -11.86
CA ARG A 56 9.60 -23.17 -11.28
C ARG A 56 8.55 -22.15 -10.86
N TYR A 57 8.84 -20.86 -10.97
CA TYR A 57 8.00 -19.81 -10.43
C TYR A 57 8.01 -18.63 -11.39
N CYS A 58 6.87 -17.99 -11.58
CA CYS A 58 6.78 -16.66 -12.14
C CYS A 58 6.22 -15.72 -11.08
N CYS A 59 6.65 -14.47 -11.11
CA CYS A 59 6.30 -13.46 -10.13
C CYS A 59 5.59 -12.32 -10.83
N SER A 60 4.72 -11.67 -10.08
CA SER A 60 3.98 -10.49 -10.51
C SER A 60 3.54 -9.75 -9.26
N GLY A 61 3.24 -8.47 -9.44
CA GLY A 61 2.66 -7.64 -8.41
C GLY A 61 1.41 -6.97 -8.93
N THR A 62 1.21 -5.74 -8.48
CA THR A 62 0.10 -4.89 -8.88
C THR A 62 0.62 -3.72 -9.72
N LEU A 63 -0.06 -3.42 -10.83
CA LEU A 63 0.10 -2.18 -11.58
C LEU A 63 -0.65 -1.08 -10.81
N GLY A 64 0.07 -0.29 -10.02
CA GLY A 64 -0.49 0.47 -8.90
C GLY A 64 -1.34 1.68 -9.26
N ALA A 65 -0.70 2.66 -9.90
CA ALA A 65 -1.30 3.96 -10.18
C ALA A 65 -0.71 4.59 -11.44
N LEU A 66 -1.45 5.52 -12.03
CA LEU A 66 -1.00 6.25 -13.19
C LEU A 66 -0.30 7.52 -12.72
N VAL A 67 0.92 7.72 -13.20
CA VAL A 67 1.70 8.93 -12.97
C VAL A 67 2.16 9.51 -14.30
N LYS A 68 2.60 10.76 -14.28
CA LYS A 68 3.10 11.44 -15.48
C LYS A 68 4.33 12.28 -15.20
N ASN A 69 5.15 12.44 -16.24
CA ASN A 69 6.19 13.46 -16.34
C ASN A 69 6.01 14.17 -17.68
N GLY A 70 5.68 15.46 -17.63
CA GLY A 70 5.25 16.20 -18.82
C GLY A 70 3.98 15.60 -19.44
N SER A 71 4.07 15.20 -20.70
CA SER A 71 2.99 14.57 -21.45
C SER A 71 3.06 13.03 -21.47
N ALA A 72 4.12 12.43 -20.91
CA ALA A 72 4.29 10.98 -20.90
C ALA A 72 3.61 10.37 -19.67
N TYR A 73 2.92 9.26 -19.89
CA TYR A 73 2.22 8.49 -18.87
C TYR A 73 3.00 7.24 -18.49
N TYR A 74 2.96 6.91 -17.20
CA TYR A 74 3.66 5.76 -16.66
C TYR A 74 2.79 5.01 -15.66
N ILE A 75 2.93 3.69 -15.63
CA ILE A 75 2.47 2.86 -14.55
C ILE A 75 3.48 2.95 -13.40
N LEU A 76 3.03 3.37 -12.22
CA LEU A 76 3.77 3.29 -10.96
C LEU A 76 3.54 1.93 -10.30
N SER A 77 4.62 1.29 -9.87
CA SER A 77 4.61 0.10 -9.00
C SER A 77 5.94 0.00 -8.26
N ASN A 78 6.23 -1.13 -7.60
CA ASN A 78 7.51 -1.32 -6.91
C ASN A 78 8.65 -1.64 -7.88
N ASN A 79 9.87 -1.34 -7.46
CA ASN A 79 11.08 -1.79 -8.14
C ASN A 79 11.11 -3.32 -8.19
N HIS A 80 10.77 -4.01 -7.10
CA HIS A 80 10.78 -5.47 -7.14
C HIS A 80 9.71 -6.08 -8.07
N VAL A 81 8.72 -5.30 -8.52
CA VAL A 81 7.67 -5.74 -9.46
C VAL A 81 8.02 -5.40 -10.92
N LEU A 82 8.48 -4.18 -11.20
CA LEU A 82 8.76 -3.74 -12.58
C LEU A 82 10.24 -3.84 -12.97
N ALA A 83 11.15 -3.74 -12.01
CA ALA A 83 12.61 -3.71 -12.21
C ALA A 83 13.31 -4.93 -11.57
N ARG A 84 12.56 -5.98 -11.23
CA ARG A 84 13.10 -7.29 -10.81
C ARG A 84 14.12 -7.18 -9.65
N SER A 85 13.87 -6.29 -8.70
CA SER A 85 14.78 -5.99 -7.58
C SER A 85 16.16 -5.51 -8.04
N ASN A 86 16.18 -4.45 -8.85
CA ASN A 86 17.33 -3.84 -9.53
C ASN A 86 17.96 -4.66 -10.67
N LEU A 87 17.33 -5.75 -11.11
CA LEU A 87 17.86 -6.59 -12.19
C LEU A 87 17.31 -6.22 -13.57
N GLY A 88 16.26 -5.39 -13.62
CA GLY A 88 15.61 -4.95 -14.86
C GLY A 88 16.42 -3.91 -15.61
N GLU A 89 16.37 -3.98 -16.93
CA GLU A 89 16.91 -2.99 -17.86
C GLU A 89 15.79 -2.09 -18.40
N VAL A 90 16.09 -0.80 -18.59
CA VAL A 90 15.14 0.14 -19.20
C VAL A 90 14.72 -0.39 -20.58
N GLY A 91 13.42 -0.37 -20.85
CA GLY A 91 12.80 -0.92 -22.06
C GLY A 91 12.22 -2.32 -21.88
N GLU A 92 12.48 -3.02 -20.78
CA GLU A 92 11.88 -4.34 -20.52
C GLU A 92 10.35 -4.28 -20.47
N GLU A 93 9.70 -5.27 -21.06
CA GLU A 93 8.25 -5.27 -21.23
C GLU A 93 7.49 -5.59 -19.95
N ILE A 94 6.39 -4.87 -19.72
CA ILE A 94 5.46 -5.06 -18.61
C ILE A 94 4.14 -5.59 -19.14
N ASN A 95 3.66 -6.71 -18.59
CA ASN A 95 2.43 -7.36 -19.03
C ASN A 95 1.22 -7.13 -18.11
N GLN A 96 0.02 -7.31 -18.68
CA GLN A 96 -1.25 -7.46 -17.97
C GLN A 96 -2.03 -8.64 -18.59
N PRO A 97 -2.56 -9.59 -17.80
CA PRO A 97 -2.27 -9.80 -16.39
C PRO A 97 -0.79 -10.20 -16.21
N GLY A 98 -0.31 -10.18 -14.96
CA GLY A 98 1.03 -10.62 -14.63
C GLY A 98 1.26 -12.09 -14.98
N LEU A 99 2.53 -12.48 -15.17
CA LEU A 99 2.94 -13.84 -15.52
C LEU A 99 2.26 -14.92 -14.66
N ILE A 100 2.19 -14.73 -13.34
CA ILE A 100 1.62 -15.71 -12.41
C ILE A 100 0.15 -16.00 -12.67
N ASP A 101 -0.59 -15.00 -13.18
CA ASP A 101 -2.02 -15.09 -13.43
C ASP A 101 -2.32 -15.50 -14.89
N TYR A 102 -1.28 -15.78 -15.69
CA TYR A 102 -1.39 -16.34 -17.05
C TYR A 102 -0.45 -17.52 -17.28
N ASN A 103 -0.30 -18.41 -16.29
CA ASN A 103 0.49 -19.65 -16.39
C ASN A 103 1.96 -19.42 -16.83
N CYS A 104 2.57 -18.35 -16.33
CA CYS A 104 3.90 -17.85 -16.72
C CYS A 104 4.03 -17.49 -18.22
N GLY A 105 2.90 -17.32 -18.92
CA GLY A 105 2.85 -16.81 -20.27
C GLY A 105 2.72 -15.29 -20.30
N VAL A 106 3.04 -14.71 -21.46
CA VAL A 106 2.81 -13.29 -21.75
C VAL A 106 1.54 -13.18 -22.58
N TYR A 107 0.56 -12.39 -22.12
CA TYR A 107 -0.69 -12.17 -22.84
C TYR A 107 -0.65 -10.88 -23.67
N GLN A 108 -0.55 -9.72 -23.02
CA GLN A 108 -0.38 -8.43 -23.69
C GLN A 108 0.63 -7.57 -22.92
N ILE A 109 1.49 -6.87 -23.67
CA ILE A 109 2.38 -5.83 -23.14
C ILE A 109 1.60 -4.53 -23.07
N VAL A 110 1.69 -3.82 -21.94
CA VAL A 110 0.96 -2.57 -21.69
C VAL A 110 1.87 -1.39 -21.38
N ALA A 111 3.13 -1.65 -21.02
CA ALA A 111 4.12 -0.63 -20.71
C ALA A 111 5.54 -1.19 -20.86
N HIS A 112 6.55 -0.30 -20.82
CA HIS A 112 7.97 -0.66 -20.85
C HIS A 112 8.69 0.02 -19.69
N LEU A 113 9.51 -0.71 -18.93
CA LEU A 113 10.24 -0.19 -17.78
C LEU A 113 11.01 1.08 -18.17
N SER A 114 10.78 2.19 -17.47
CA SER A 114 11.39 3.49 -17.80
C SER A 114 12.43 3.91 -16.77
N ASP A 115 12.13 3.77 -15.48
CA ASP A 115 13.03 4.16 -14.40
C ASP A 115 12.68 3.42 -13.10
N PHE A 116 13.65 3.33 -12.19
CA PHE A 116 13.45 2.77 -10.86
C PHE A 116 14.48 3.30 -9.87
N VAL A 117 14.09 3.37 -8.60
CA VAL A 117 15.02 3.74 -7.53
C VAL A 117 15.79 2.50 -7.08
N PRO A 118 17.14 2.44 -7.21
CA PRO A 118 17.89 1.25 -6.84
C PRO A 118 17.85 0.98 -5.33
N ILE A 119 17.53 -0.26 -4.95
CA ILE A 119 17.52 -0.70 -3.56
C ILE A 119 18.93 -1.10 -3.13
N SER A 120 19.47 -0.43 -2.12
CA SER A 120 20.73 -0.84 -1.48
C SER A 120 20.50 -1.93 -0.45
N PHE A 121 21.15 -3.07 -0.67
CA PHE A 121 21.23 -4.19 0.27
C PHE A 121 22.51 -4.17 1.13
N ALA A 122 23.31 -3.11 1.01
CA ALA A 122 24.53 -2.97 1.79
C ALA A 122 24.21 -2.70 3.28
N ARG A 123 25.05 -3.22 4.18
CA ARG A 123 24.86 -2.99 5.60
C ARG A 123 25.10 -1.51 5.93
N GLY A 124 24.20 -0.91 6.70
CA GLY A 124 24.32 0.49 7.14
C GLY A 124 23.82 1.53 6.13
N THR A 125 23.35 1.11 4.95
CA THR A 125 22.63 2.00 4.03
C THR A 125 21.15 2.04 4.34
N MET A 126 20.52 3.17 4.07
CA MET A 126 19.09 3.39 4.25
C MET A 126 18.44 3.69 2.90
N ASN A 127 17.38 2.96 2.60
CA ASN A 127 16.53 3.20 1.44
C ASN A 127 15.32 4.05 1.85
N VAL A 128 14.81 4.85 0.91
CA VAL A 128 13.61 5.66 1.14
C VAL A 128 12.39 5.01 0.48
N VAL A 129 12.57 4.47 -0.73
CA VAL A 129 11.45 3.91 -1.52
C VAL A 129 11.86 2.65 -2.26
N ASP A 130 10.88 1.78 -2.49
CA ASP A 130 10.92 0.65 -3.42
C ASP A 130 9.90 0.97 -4.53
N ALA A 131 10.37 1.62 -5.59
CA ALA A 131 9.50 2.16 -6.61
C ALA A 131 10.14 2.13 -8.01
N ALA A 132 9.29 1.94 -9.00
CA ALA A 132 9.63 1.97 -10.41
C ALA A 132 8.45 2.49 -11.24
N ILE A 133 8.76 2.99 -12.43
CA ILE A 133 7.79 3.44 -13.42
C ILE A 133 8.04 2.77 -14.76
N ALA A 134 6.96 2.43 -15.46
CA ALA A 134 6.99 1.92 -16.82
C ALA A 134 6.14 2.79 -17.73
N GLU A 135 6.72 3.28 -18.84
CA GLU A 135 6.02 4.14 -19.80
C GLU A 135 4.92 3.35 -20.51
N THR A 136 3.70 3.87 -20.50
CA THR A 136 2.53 3.18 -21.05
C THR A 136 2.56 3.16 -22.57
N ASP A 137 2.17 2.04 -23.15
CA ASP A 137 1.84 2.00 -24.57
C ASP A 137 0.55 2.80 -24.84
N PRO A 138 0.49 3.61 -25.92
CA PRO A 138 -0.69 4.39 -26.25
C PRO A 138 -1.98 3.56 -26.26
N SER A 139 -3.04 4.06 -25.65
CA SER A 139 -4.38 3.43 -25.57
C SER A 139 -4.46 2.08 -24.85
N LYS A 140 -3.37 1.59 -24.22
CA LYS A 140 -3.41 0.32 -23.49
C LYS A 140 -3.77 0.47 -22.01
N VAL A 141 -3.62 1.65 -21.43
CA VAL A 141 -3.93 1.96 -20.02
C VAL A 141 -4.92 3.12 -19.97
N LYS A 142 -5.88 3.08 -19.03
CA LYS A 142 -6.79 4.21 -18.82
C LYS A 142 -6.01 5.43 -18.33
N GLU A 143 -6.16 6.56 -19.00
CA GLU A 143 -5.39 7.79 -18.73
C GLU A 143 -6.06 8.75 -17.72
N ASP A 144 -7.05 8.26 -16.96
CA ASP A 144 -7.95 9.05 -16.12
C ASP A 144 -7.70 8.88 -14.61
N GLY A 145 -6.66 8.11 -14.24
CA GLY A 145 -6.32 7.81 -12.84
C GLY A 145 -7.21 6.75 -12.18
N TYR A 146 -7.98 5.98 -12.97
CA TYR A 146 -8.86 4.93 -12.46
C TYR A 146 -8.08 3.72 -11.89
N ILE A 147 -8.45 3.32 -10.67
CA ILE A 147 -8.01 2.09 -10.01
C ILE A 147 -9.23 1.19 -9.83
N LEU A 148 -9.11 -0.10 -10.18
CA LEU A 148 -10.18 -1.10 -10.05
C LEU A 148 -10.72 -1.12 -8.61
N ASP A 149 -12.04 -1.14 -8.47
CA ASP A 149 -12.81 -1.09 -7.21
C ASP A 149 -12.68 0.17 -6.35
N ILE A 150 -11.77 1.08 -6.68
CA ILE A 150 -11.60 2.37 -5.99
C ILE A 150 -12.20 3.52 -6.81
N GLY A 151 -12.04 3.50 -8.13
CA GLY A 151 -12.40 4.60 -9.01
C GLY A 151 -11.24 5.56 -9.29
N GLN A 152 -11.57 6.76 -9.76
CA GLN A 152 -10.57 7.80 -10.05
C GLN A 152 -10.07 8.44 -8.74
N ILE A 153 -8.77 8.60 -8.64
CA ILE A 153 -8.13 9.24 -7.48
C ILE A 153 -7.94 10.75 -7.69
N SER A 154 -7.60 11.46 -6.62
CA SER A 154 -7.15 12.85 -6.65
C SER A 154 -5.71 12.96 -7.17
N THR A 155 -5.40 14.09 -7.81
CA THR A 155 -4.01 14.51 -8.08
C THR A 155 -3.26 14.96 -6.82
N PHE A 156 -3.99 15.24 -5.73
CA PHE A 156 -3.41 15.65 -4.45
C PHE A 156 -3.11 14.45 -3.55
N THR A 157 -2.05 14.55 -2.76
CA THR A 157 -1.68 13.55 -1.76
C THR A 157 -2.29 13.89 -0.39
N ALA A 158 -2.33 12.89 0.49
CA ALA A 158 -2.71 13.04 1.89
C ALA A 158 -1.57 12.57 2.80
N PRO A 159 -1.20 13.34 3.84
CA PRO A 159 -0.13 12.95 4.74
C PRO A 159 -0.52 11.71 5.55
N PRO A 160 0.40 10.75 5.77
CA PRO A 160 0.12 9.61 6.63
C PRO A 160 0.01 10.09 8.08
N THR A 161 -1.15 9.85 8.68
CA THR A 161 -1.42 10.18 10.09
C THR A 161 -1.89 8.93 10.81
N ILE A 162 -1.46 8.75 12.06
CA ILE A 162 -1.86 7.56 12.84
C ILE A 162 -3.37 7.60 13.07
N GLY A 163 -4.04 6.49 12.76
CA GLY A 163 -5.50 6.37 12.80
C GLY A 163 -6.20 6.77 11.50
N LEU A 164 -5.46 7.22 10.46
CA LEU A 164 -6.04 7.48 9.14
C LEU A 164 -6.58 6.19 8.54
N GLY A 165 -7.88 6.20 8.21
CA GLY A 165 -8.51 5.16 7.41
C GLY A 165 -8.00 5.21 5.97
N VAL A 166 -7.57 4.04 5.47
CA VAL A 166 -6.99 3.88 4.14
C VAL A 166 -7.59 2.68 3.42
N GLN A 167 -7.44 2.64 2.12
CA GLN A 167 -7.84 1.55 1.26
C GLN A 167 -6.82 1.31 0.15
N LYS A 168 -6.84 0.11 -0.44
CA LYS A 168 -6.02 -0.25 -1.61
C LYS A 168 -6.75 -1.24 -2.49
N SER A 169 -6.39 -1.31 -3.77
CA SER A 169 -6.79 -2.38 -4.68
C SER A 169 -5.53 -3.08 -5.21
N GLY A 170 -5.47 -4.41 -5.13
CA GLY A 170 -4.28 -5.19 -5.44
C GLY A 170 -4.58 -6.59 -5.94
N ARG A 171 -3.61 -7.20 -6.62
CA ARG A 171 -3.83 -8.48 -7.34
C ARG A 171 -4.40 -9.59 -6.47
N THR A 172 -4.00 -9.66 -5.20
CA THR A 172 -4.22 -10.86 -4.37
C THR A 172 -5.38 -10.68 -3.43
N THR A 173 -5.45 -9.53 -2.77
CA THR A 173 -6.49 -9.25 -1.77
C THR A 173 -7.53 -8.25 -2.26
N GLY A 174 -7.47 -7.87 -3.54
CA GLY A 174 -8.45 -6.99 -4.17
C GLY A 174 -8.55 -5.65 -3.46
N HIS A 175 -9.76 -5.10 -3.39
CA HIS A 175 -10.11 -3.95 -2.56
C HIS A 175 -10.03 -4.31 -1.08
N THR A 176 -9.24 -3.59 -0.28
CA THR A 176 -9.19 -3.81 1.16
C THR A 176 -9.06 -2.50 1.92
N LEU A 177 -9.71 -2.44 3.08
CA LEU A 177 -9.68 -1.31 4.01
C LEU A 177 -8.70 -1.60 5.15
N GLY A 178 -8.06 -0.56 5.66
CA GLY A 178 -7.17 -0.63 6.81
C GLY A 178 -6.97 0.73 7.46
N THR A 179 -6.06 0.77 8.43
CA THR A 179 -5.77 1.95 9.24
C THR A 179 -4.26 2.09 9.43
N VAL A 180 -3.76 3.32 9.29
CA VAL A 180 -2.36 3.64 9.60
C VAL A 180 -2.12 3.45 11.10
N ALA A 181 -1.32 2.45 11.46
CA ALA A 181 -0.99 2.12 12.86
C ALA A 181 0.26 2.86 13.34
N ALA A 182 1.24 3.07 12.46
CA ALA A 182 2.45 3.80 12.77
C ALA A 182 3.02 4.55 11.57
N ILE A 183 3.81 5.57 11.87
CA ILE A 183 4.52 6.42 10.91
C ILE A 183 5.98 6.57 11.35
N ASP A 184 6.82 7.14 10.46
CA ASP A 184 8.27 7.25 10.68
C ASP A 184 8.85 5.87 11.09
N VAL A 185 8.46 4.83 10.37
CA VAL A 185 8.94 3.47 10.64
C VAL A 185 10.28 3.28 9.93
N THR A 186 11.28 2.87 10.69
CA THR A 186 12.51 2.30 10.14
C THR A 186 12.42 0.79 10.24
N VAL A 187 12.57 0.08 9.12
CA VAL A 187 12.27 -1.35 9.03
C VAL A 187 13.29 -2.08 8.16
N ALA A 188 13.67 -3.28 8.59
CA ALA A 188 14.48 -4.21 7.83
C ALA A 188 13.57 -5.19 7.09
N VAL A 189 13.54 -5.09 5.76
CA VAL A 189 12.69 -5.88 4.87
C VAL A 189 13.55 -6.92 4.16
N LYS A 190 13.10 -8.17 4.14
CA LYS A 190 13.76 -9.23 3.39
C LYS A 190 13.21 -9.33 1.97
N TYR A 191 14.12 -9.33 1.02
CA TYR A 191 13.85 -9.53 -0.40
C TYR A 191 14.32 -10.93 -0.84
N PRO A 192 13.46 -11.74 -1.47
CA PRO A 192 13.86 -12.98 -2.12
C PRO A 192 15.03 -12.74 -3.10
N SER A 193 15.99 -13.66 -3.14
CA SER A 193 17.13 -13.55 -4.07
C SER A 193 16.76 -13.75 -5.54
N LYS A 194 15.54 -14.25 -5.79
CA LYS A 194 14.90 -14.48 -7.08
C LYS A 194 13.44 -14.88 -6.82
N CYS A 195 12.60 -14.76 -7.84
CA CYS A 195 11.22 -15.21 -7.80
C CYS A 195 11.06 -16.63 -7.19
N GLY A 196 10.19 -16.75 -6.17
CA GLY A 196 9.91 -18.00 -5.45
C GLY A 196 11.00 -18.49 -4.47
N SER A 197 12.05 -17.69 -4.22
CA SER A 197 13.13 -18.07 -3.31
C SER A 197 12.79 -17.78 -1.84
N ARG A 198 13.04 -18.76 -0.96
CA ARG A 198 13.04 -18.54 0.50
C ARG A 198 14.31 -17.85 1.02
N ARG A 199 15.39 -17.88 0.23
CA ARG A 199 16.65 -17.18 0.55
C ARG A 199 16.53 -15.74 0.06
N GLY A 200 17.13 -14.82 0.81
CA GLY A 200 17.02 -13.41 0.51
C GLY A 200 18.07 -12.57 1.23
N LYS A 201 18.09 -11.29 0.91
CA LYS A 201 18.88 -10.26 1.61
C LYS A 201 17.94 -9.29 2.31
N LYS A 202 18.41 -8.66 3.38
CA LYS A 202 17.67 -7.59 4.03
C LYS A 202 18.12 -6.23 3.51
N ALA A 203 17.17 -5.34 3.31
CA ALA A 203 17.37 -3.92 3.04
C ALA A 203 16.67 -3.11 4.14
N THR A 204 17.30 -2.04 4.62
CA THR A 204 16.69 -1.15 5.61
C THR A 204 16.03 0.01 4.92
N PHE A 205 14.77 0.28 5.29
CA PHE A 205 13.99 1.42 4.82
C PHE A 205 13.68 2.37 5.99
N ILE A 206 13.61 3.67 5.72
CA ILE A 206 13.32 4.72 6.71
C ILE A 206 12.10 5.54 6.31
N ASN A 207 11.46 6.22 7.26
CA ASN A 207 10.27 7.05 7.01
C ASN A 207 9.06 6.25 6.45
N GLN A 208 8.94 4.97 6.79
CA GLN A 208 7.87 4.13 6.26
C GLN A 208 6.55 4.30 7.02
N ILE A 209 5.46 3.93 6.37
CA ILE A 209 4.11 3.86 6.93
C ILE A 209 3.82 2.40 7.25
N LEU A 210 3.21 2.13 8.40
CA LEU A 210 2.77 0.79 8.77
C LEU A 210 1.26 0.76 8.98
N ILE A 211 0.61 -0.19 8.33
CA ILE A 211 -0.82 -0.50 8.45
C ILE A 211 -0.93 -1.76 9.31
N GLY A 212 -1.76 -1.70 10.36
CA GLY A 212 -1.80 -2.72 11.42
C GLY A 212 -2.88 -3.79 11.26
N ASP A 213 -3.68 -3.70 10.20
CA ASP A 213 -4.80 -4.61 9.95
C ASP A 213 -4.30 -5.90 9.27
N ALA A 214 -4.40 -7.02 9.99
CA ALA A 214 -4.10 -8.34 9.43
C ALA A 214 -5.00 -8.61 8.23
N GLY A 215 -4.42 -9.12 7.14
CA GLY A 215 -5.14 -9.35 5.88
C GLY A 215 -5.31 -8.11 5.00
N PHE A 216 -4.78 -6.93 5.39
CA PHE A 216 -4.77 -5.77 4.50
C PHE A 216 -4.02 -6.03 3.19
N SER A 217 -3.01 -6.89 3.22
CA SER A 217 -2.25 -7.30 2.04
C SER A 217 -1.72 -8.72 2.15
N SER A 218 -1.37 -9.28 1.00
CA SER A 218 -0.70 -10.57 0.86
C SER A 218 0.29 -10.50 -0.30
N GLY A 219 0.99 -11.61 -0.54
CA GLY A 219 1.96 -11.68 -1.62
C GLY A 219 1.35 -11.43 -2.98
N GLY A 220 1.90 -10.44 -3.70
CA GLY A 220 1.41 -9.94 -4.98
C GLY A 220 0.69 -8.58 -4.92
N ASP A 221 0.27 -8.11 -3.75
CA ASP A 221 -0.29 -6.75 -3.61
C ASP A 221 0.80 -5.66 -3.62
N SER A 222 2.08 -6.06 -3.66
CA SER A 222 3.21 -5.18 -3.93
C SER A 222 2.94 -4.31 -5.15
N GLY A 223 3.06 -2.99 -4.98
CA GLY A 223 2.82 -2.00 -6.00
C GLY A 223 1.43 -1.36 -5.91
N SER A 224 0.50 -1.88 -5.10
CA SER A 224 -0.78 -1.23 -4.87
C SER A 224 -0.61 0.17 -4.28
N LEU A 225 -1.31 1.13 -4.87
CA LEU A 225 -1.45 2.45 -4.27
C LEU A 225 -2.39 2.36 -3.07
N VAL A 226 -1.93 2.87 -1.92
CA VAL A 226 -2.74 3.06 -0.73
C VAL A 226 -3.27 4.50 -0.74
N VAL A 227 -4.58 4.64 -0.65
CA VAL A 227 -5.31 5.90 -0.72
C VAL A 227 -6.22 6.09 0.49
N THR A 228 -6.71 7.32 0.71
CA THR A 228 -7.74 7.61 1.72
C THR A 228 -9.10 6.96 1.36
N THR A 229 -10.02 6.88 2.32
CA THR A 229 -11.38 6.33 2.13
C THR A 229 -12.43 7.39 1.81
N GLU A 230 -12.02 8.59 1.42
CA GLU A 230 -12.95 9.66 1.03
C GLU A 230 -13.48 9.45 -0.41
N GLU A 231 -14.54 10.16 -0.80
CA GLU A 231 -15.21 9.97 -2.11
C GLU A 231 -14.27 10.18 -3.31
N ILE A 232 -13.33 11.13 -3.19
CA ILE A 232 -12.23 11.30 -4.14
C ILE A 232 -10.93 10.95 -3.41
N PRO A 233 -10.48 9.68 -3.48
CA PRO A 233 -9.35 9.19 -2.70
C PRO A 233 -8.06 9.94 -3.02
N ARG A 234 -7.32 10.35 -1.99
CA ARG A 234 -5.97 10.91 -2.12
C ARG A 234 -4.93 9.86 -1.82
N ALA A 235 -3.82 9.89 -2.55
CA ALA A 235 -2.73 8.96 -2.32
C ALA A 235 -2.02 9.20 -0.99
N VAL A 236 -1.67 8.11 -0.28
CA VAL A 236 -1.01 8.14 1.03
C VAL A 236 0.34 7.40 0.97
N GLY A 237 0.38 6.24 0.32
CA GLY A 237 1.60 5.45 0.21
C GLY A 237 1.58 4.41 -0.90
N LEU A 238 2.75 3.82 -1.16
CA LEU A 238 2.93 2.70 -2.08
C LEU A 238 3.29 1.44 -1.28
N LEU A 239 2.43 0.42 -1.34
CA LEU A 239 2.65 -0.85 -0.66
C LEU A 239 3.85 -1.57 -1.26
N PHE A 240 4.79 -2.05 -0.43
CA PHE A 240 5.94 -2.83 -0.93
C PHE A 240 6.35 -4.04 -0.10
N ALA A 241 5.91 -4.12 1.15
CA ALA A 241 6.29 -5.22 2.04
C ALA A 241 5.22 -5.48 3.10
N GLY A 242 5.30 -6.63 3.75
CA GLY A 242 4.40 -6.96 4.84
C GLY A 242 4.76 -8.26 5.54
N SER A 243 3.83 -8.68 6.37
CA SER A 243 3.81 -9.96 7.09
C SER A 243 2.34 -10.38 7.26
N GLU A 244 2.06 -11.45 8.01
CA GLU A 244 0.69 -11.86 8.31
C GLU A 244 -0.09 -10.80 9.12
N THR A 245 0.59 -9.91 9.84
CA THR A 245 -0.06 -8.98 10.78
C THR A 245 0.08 -7.51 10.41
N VAL A 246 1.03 -7.14 9.55
CA VAL A 246 1.28 -5.74 9.19
C VAL A 246 1.62 -5.59 7.71
N THR A 247 1.27 -4.44 7.15
CA THR A 247 1.68 -4.00 5.82
C THR A 247 2.55 -2.75 5.94
N VAL A 248 3.58 -2.63 5.10
CA VAL A 248 4.51 -1.52 5.06
C VAL A 248 4.44 -0.83 3.71
N CYS A 249 4.31 0.50 3.74
CA CYS A 249 4.21 1.34 2.56
C CYS A 249 5.28 2.44 2.58
N ASN A 250 5.82 2.76 1.41
CA ASN A 250 6.59 3.99 1.22
C ASN A 250 5.62 5.19 1.22
N PRO A 251 5.93 6.34 1.85
CA PRO A 251 5.13 7.55 1.69
C PRO A 251 5.06 7.95 0.22
N ILE A 252 3.86 8.29 -0.27
CA ILE A 252 3.70 8.56 -1.70
C ILE A 252 4.49 9.80 -2.15
N ASP A 253 4.60 10.82 -1.30
CA ASP A 253 5.38 12.02 -1.63
C ASP A 253 6.86 11.69 -1.85
N ASP A 254 7.44 10.78 -1.05
CA ASP A 254 8.82 10.34 -1.22
C ASP A 254 9.00 9.57 -2.55
N VAL A 255 8.00 8.77 -2.95
CA VAL A 255 7.99 8.03 -4.21
C VAL A 255 7.93 8.98 -5.41
N LEU A 256 6.97 9.91 -5.41
CA LEU A 256 6.78 10.88 -6.49
C LEU A 256 8.03 11.76 -6.65
N ASN A 257 8.61 12.22 -5.54
CA ASN A 257 9.82 13.03 -5.54
C ASN A 257 11.05 12.25 -6.06
N ALA A 258 11.22 10.99 -5.64
CA ALA A 258 12.37 10.19 -6.04
C ALA A 258 12.36 9.85 -7.54
N LEU A 259 11.18 9.73 -8.14
CA LEU A 259 10.99 9.42 -9.56
C LEU A 259 10.73 10.66 -10.44
N GLY A 260 10.52 11.84 -9.83
CA GLY A 260 10.25 13.08 -10.58
C GLY A 260 8.93 13.06 -11.34
N VAL A 261 7.88 12.46 -10.77
CA VAL A 261 6.57 12.27 -11.42
C VAL A 261 5.43 12.88 -10.58
N SER A 262 4.27 13.09 -11.21
CA SER A 262 3.05 13.57 -10.58
C SER A 262 1.88 12.60 -10.80
N LEU A 263 0.93 12.55 -9.87
CA LEU A 263 -0.26 11.70 -9.99
C LEU A 263 -1.17 12.15 -11.13
N VAL A 264 -1.88 11.19 -11.72
CA VAL A 264 -2.96 11.43 -12.66
C VAL A 264 -4.28 11.07 -12.01
N GLY A 265 -5.29 11.92 -12.18
CA GLY A 265 -6.60 11.76 -11.57
C GLY A 265 -7.42 13.05 -11.66
N LEU A 266 -8.43 13.15 -10.80
CA LEU A 266 -9.28 14.32 -10.65
C LEU A 266 -8.51 15.45 -9.95
N ASP A 267 -8.54 16.65 -10.53
CA ASP A 267 -7.98 17.85 -9.92
C ASP A 267 -8.92 18.42 -8.86
N SER A 268 -9.14 17.64 -7.80
CA SER A 268 -10.09 17.95 -6.74
C SER A 268 -9.73 17.23 -5.46
N ILE A 269 -9.96 17.89 -4.33
CA ILE A 269 -9.98 17.26 -3.01
C ILE A 269 -11.45 17.17 -2.62
N ALA A 270 -11.97 15.99 -2.31
CA ALA A 270 -13.30 15.89 -1.75
C ALA A 270 -13.32 16.64 -0.40
N GLY A 271 -14.20 17.62 -0.28
CA GLY A 271 -14.37 18.43 0.92
C GLY A 271 -14.94 17.57 2.06
N GLY A 272 -14.06 16.97 2.85
CA GLY A 272 -14.44 16.16 3.99
C GLY A 272 -13.26 15.97 4.92
N ALA A 273 -12.94 16.99 5.72
CA ALA A 273 -12.17 16.75 6.93
C ALA A 273 -13.00 15.79 7.81
N SER A 274 -12.72 14.49 7.73
CA SER A 274 -13.24 13.54 8.70
C SER A 274 -12.72 13.97 10.07
N GLU A 275 -13.61 14.61 10.83
CA GLU A 275 -13.44 15.02 12.24
C GLU A 275 -13.40 13.81 13.19
N PHE A 276 -12.75 12.72 12.80
CA PHE A 276 -12.56 11.55 13.66
C PHE A 276 -11.11 11.07 13.69
N SER A 277 -10.16 11.99 13.70
CA SER A 277 -8.89 11.74 14.38
C SER A 277 -9.03 12.28 15.79
N ALA A 278 -9.10 11.41 16.79
CA ALA A 278 -8.67 11.76 18.14
C ALA A 278 -7.20 12.20 18.02
N LYS A 279 -6.98 13.50 17.77
CA LYS A 279 -5.68 14.06 17.41
C LYS A 279 -4.70 13.70 18.50
N ILE A 280 -3.86 12.69 18.23
CA ILE A 280 -2.62 12.53 18.97
C ILE A 280 -1.93 13.88 18.87
N ASN A 281 -1.47 14.40 20.00
CA ASN A 281 -0.90 15.73 20.05
C ASN A 281 0.32 15.78 19.11
N ALA A 282 0.29 16.69 18.12
CA ALA A 282 1.36 16.81 17.13
C ALA A 282 2.74 17.02 17.78
N ASN A 283 2.79 17.68 18.94
CA ASN A 283 4.01 17.85 19.71
C ASN A 283 4.49 16.54 20.35
N GLU A 284 3.58 15.67 20.78
CA GLU A 284 3.92 14.32 21.29
C GLU A 284 4.48 13.45 20.16
N ILE A 285 3.86 13.48 18.97
CA ILE A 285 4.36 12.79 17.78
C ILE A 285 5.78 13.28 17.44
N ALA A 286 5.98 14.60 17.37
CA ALA A 286 7.29 15.18 17.05
C ALA A 286 8.35 14.78 18.10
N THR A 287 7.98 14.80 19.38
CA THR A 287 8.85 14.36 20.48
C THR A 287 9.21 12.88 20.32
N ALA A 288 8.23 12.01 20.09
CA ALA A 288 8.44 10.58 19.91
C ALA A 288 9.33 10.28 18.69
N LYS A 289 9.14 10.98 17.57
CA LYS A 289 10.01 10.87 16.37
C LYS A 289 11.46 11.23 16.70
N ASN A 290 11.68 12.34 17.40
CA ASN A 290 13.02 12.78 17.79
C ASN A 290 13.70 11.78 18.74
N VAL A 291 12.97 11.22 19.70
CA VAL A 291 13.48 10.18 20.60
C VAL A 291 13.79 8.90 19.83
N LYS A 292 12.85 8.43 19.00
CA LYS A 292 13.02 7.25 18.13
C LYS A 292 14.26 7.38 17.26
N ALA A 293 14.47 8.53 16.61
CA ALA A 293 15.65 8.79 15.78
C ALA A 293 16.97 8.66 16.53
N ARG A 294 17.03 9.13 17.80
CA ARG A 294 18.23 8.98 18.65
C ARG A 294 18.52 7.53 19.04
N HIS A 295 17.48 6.74 19.27
CA HIS A 295 17.61 5.40 19.88
C HIS A 295 17.50 4.23 18.89
N GLN A 296 17.01 4.45 17.66
CA GLN A 296 16.73 3.36 16.70
C GLN A 296 17.93 2.45 16.44
N ASN A 297 19.15 3.00 16.30
CA ASN A 297 20.34 2.20 16.03
C ASN A 297 20.68 1.27 17.21
N ALA A 298 20.52 1.76 18.44
CA ALA A 298 20.71 0.96 19.64
C ALA A 298 19.63 -0.11 19.78
N LEU A 299 18.37 0.20 19.43
CA LEU A 299 17.27 -0.75 19.44
C LEU A 299 17.49 -1.89 18.43
N PHE A 300 17.89 -1.59 17.19
CA PHE A 300 18.27 -2.61 16.21
C PHE A 300 19.47 -3.46 16.67
N ALA A 301 20.44 -2.86 17.37
CA ALA A 301 21.59 -3.59 17.90
C ALA A 301 21.28 -4.41 19.17
N SER A 302 20.18 -4.11 19.86
CA SER A 302 19.83 -4.71 21.16
C SER A 302 19.43 -6.18 21.07
N HIS A 303 18.81 -6.59 19.96
CA HIS A 303 18.38 -7.97 19.76
C HIS A 303 18.26 -8.31 18.26
N PRO A 304 18.74 -9.48 17.81
CA PRO A 304 18.81 -9.84 16.38
C PRO A 304 17.45 -9.99 15.69
N THR A 305 16.36 -10.13 16.45
CA THR A 305 15.00 -10.26 15.90
C THR A 305 14.25 -8.93 15.83
N VAL A 306 14.84 -7.81 16.28
CA VAL A 306 14.25 -6.48 16.05
C VAL A 306 14.33 -6.18 14.57
N CYS A 307 13.15 -6.08 13.94
CA CYS A 307 13.02 -5.82 12.51
C CYS A 307 12.50 -4.42 12.20
N GLY A 308 12.00 -3.67 13.18
CA GLY A 308 11.58 -2.30 12.95
C GLY A 308 11.44 -1.47 14.21
N VAL A 309 11.44 -0.15 14.03
CA VAL A 309 11.12 0.84 15.08
C VAL A 309 10.34 1.98 14.44
N GLY A 310 9.24 2.42 15.04
CA GLY A 310 8.45 3.55 14.54
C GLY A 310 7.68 4.29 15.63
N VAL A 311 6.86 5.25 15.22
CA VAL A 311 5.99 6.01 16.13
C VAL A 311 4.54 5.62 15.89
N GLY A 312 3.91 5.10 16.94
CA GLY A 312 2.52 4.65 16.93
C GLY A 312 1.69 5.31 18.03
N ARG A 313 0.48 4.79 18.23
CA ARG A 313 -0.43 5.20 19.30
C ARG A 313 -0.53 4.12 20.36
N GLY A 314 -0.22 4.48 21.61
CA GLY A 314 -0.41 3.60 22.75
C GLY A 314 -1.88 3.47 23.15
N LYS A 315 -2.19 2.51 24.02
CA LYS A 315 -3.56 2.27 24.51
C LYS A 315 -4.18 3.45 25.26
N ASP A 316 -3.34 4.28 25.87
CA ASP A 316 -3.74 5.52 26.56
C ASP A 316 -3.98 6.69 25.60
N GLY A 317 -3.82 6.46 24.29
CA GLY A 317 -4.01 7.44 23.24
C GLY A 317 -2.80 8.34 22.96
N ARG A 318 -1.71 8.21 23.74
CA ARG A 318 -0.48 9.01 23.57
C ARG A 318 0.44 8.43 22.50
N ALA A 319 1.36 9.25 22.00
CA ALA A 319 2.41 8.78 21.10
C ALA A 319 3.38 7.85 21.84
N VAL A 320 3.73 6.72 21.22
CA VAL A 320 4.66 5.72 21.75
C VAL A 320 5.68 5.32 20.69
N ILE A 321 6.85 4.86 21.13
CA ILE A 321 7.83 4.21 20.26
C ILE A 321 7.45 2.74 20.17
N GLN A 322 7.16 2.27 18.96
CA GLN A 322 6.87 0.87 18.71
C GLN A 322 8.12 0.17 18.19
N VAL A 323 8.49 -0.93 18.84
CA VAL A 323 9.59 -1.82 18.44
C VAL A 323 8.99 -3.10 17.89
N TYR A 324 9.23 -3.36 16.61
CA TYR A 324 8.74 -4.52 15.89
C TYR A 324 9.77 -5.64 15.92
N ALA A 325 9.29 -6.84 16.19
CA ALA A 325 10.10 -8.04 16.31
C ALA A 325 9.58 -9.18 15.46
N GLU A 326 10.49 -9.93 14.84
CA GLU A 326 10.14 -11.09 14.04
C GLU A 326 9.55 -12.23 14.87
N ARG A 327 9.98 -12.34 16.13
CA ARG A 327 9.63 -13.40 17.10
C ARG A 327 10.30 -13.10 18.45
N ASP A 328 10.04 -13.96 19.44
CA ASP A 328 10.73 -14.01 20.73
C ASP A 328 10.47 -12.78 21.62
N LEU A 329 9.19 -12.39 21.75
CA LEU A 329 8.77 -11.28 22.59
C LEU A 329 9.25 -11.40 24.04
N TYR A 330 9.36 -12.62 24.58
CA TYR A 330 9.77 -12.83 25.98
C TYR A 330 11.18 -12.28 26.24
N ARG A 331 12.16 -12.58 25.37
CA ARG A 331 13.52 -12.09 25.54
C ARG A 331 13.63 -10.61 25.24
N ILE A 332 12.97 -10.15 24.17
CA ILE A 332 13.04 -8.74 23.76
C ILE A 332 12.51 -7.82 24.85
N ARG A 333 11.38 -8.15 25.48
CA ARG A 333 10.78 -7.35 26.56
C ARG A 333 11.67 -7.22 27.81
N ARG A 334 12.72 -8.05 27.95
CA ARG A 334 13.70 -7.94 29.03
C ARG A 334 14.89 -7.04 28.68
N VAL A 335 15.12 -6.78 27.39
CA VAL A 335 16.27 -6.00 26.90
C VAL A 335 15.85 -4.60 26.45
N ILE A 336 14.64 -4.46 25.89
CA ILE A 336 14.08 -3.18 25.48
C ILE A 336 13.50 -2.46 26.72
N PRO A 337 13.93 -1.22 27.01
CA PRO A 337 13.39 -0.46 28.12
C PRO A 337 11.92 -0.10 27.88
N HIS A 338 11.14 0.04 28.95
CA HIS A 338 9.72 0.42 28.88
C HIS A 338 9.49 1.89 28.46
N ALA A 339 10.53 2.71 28.51
CA ALA A 339 10.50 4.10 28.06
C ALA A 339 11.91 4.54 27.60
N LEU A 340 11.95 5.46 26.64
CA LEU A 340 13.16 6.13 26.15
C LEU A 340 12.94 7.62 26.25
N ASP A 341 13.82 8.35 26.94
CA ASP A 341 13.72 9.81 27.15
C ASP A 341 12.30 10.26 27.59
N GLY A 342 11.62 9.46 28.40
CA GLY A 342 10.25 9.73 28.88
C GLY A 342 9.12 9.31 27.92
N VAL A 343 9.42 8.87 26.70
CA VAL A 343 8.43 8.34 25.75
C VAL A 343 8.24 6.84 25.98
N PRO A 344 7.00 6.35 26.17
CA PRO A 344 6.76 4.92 26.36
C PRO A 344 7.18 4.08 25.15
N VAL A 345 7.60 2.84 25.41
CA VAL A 345 7.99 1.87 24.38
C VAL A 345 7.05 0.66 24.43
N GLU A 346 6.53 0.27 23.27
CA GLU A 346 5.73 -0.94 23.09
C GLU A 346 6.46 -1.92 22.15
N VAL A 347 6.47 -3.20 22.51
CA VAL A 347 7.08 -4.26 21.68
C VAL A 347 5.99 -5.10 21.04
N ILE A 348 6.02 -5.20 19.71
CA ILE A 348 5.01 -5.84 18.86
C ILE A 348 5.68 -6.96 18.05
N GLU A 349 5.08 -8.15 18.03
CA GLU A 349 5.53 -9.24 17.16
C GLU A 349 4.84 -9.14 15.81
N THR A 350 5.63 -9.10 14.75
CA THR A 350 5.15 -8.95 13.36
C THR A 350 5.41 -10.19 12.52
N GLY A 351 6.32 -11.07 12.93
CA GLY A 351 6.92 -12.00 11.99
C GLY A 351 7.99 -11.33 11.12
N GLU A 352 8.60 -12.11 10.22
CA GLU A 352 9.56 -11.60 9.25
C GLU A 352 8.83 -10.70 8.24
N ILE A 353 9.29 -9.44 8.10
CA ILE A 353 8.75 -8.51 7.11
C ILE A 353 9.45 -8.77 5.77
N VAL A 354 8.66 -9.10 4.76
CA VAL A 354 9.12 -9.51 3.43
C VAL A 354 8.55 -8.61 2.35
N ALA A 355 9.37 -8.31 1.33
CA ALA A 355 8.87 -7.88 0.03
C ALA A 355 8.46 -9.16 -0.72
N TYR A 356 7.21 -9.21 -1.16
CA TYR A 356 6.58 -10.44 -1.64
C TYR A 356 6.93 -10.82 -3.08
#